data_AF-A0A967TLE3-F1
#
_entry.id   AF-A0A967TLE3-F1
#
_cell.length_a   1.000
_cell.length_b   1.000
_cell.length_c   1.000
_cell.angle_alpha   90.00
_cell.angle_beta   90.00
_cell.angle_gamma   90.00
#
_symmetry.space_group_name_H-M   'P 1'
#
loop_
_entity.id
_entity.type
_entity.pdbx_description
1 polymer ?
#
loop_
_entity_poly.entity_id
_entity_poly.type
_entity_poly.pdbx_seq_one_letter_code
_entity_poly.pdbx_strand_id
1 'polypeptide(L)' 'AAGGREEDGPAGKLTVWSSTQVPHYLHRELARVLELDPGRVRVLQPPVGGAFGGKSEPFDLEFCVAKLAMLTGRP' A
#
# COMPACT_ATOMS: atom_id res chain seq x y z
N ALA A 1 8.06 27.64 -7.84
CA ALA A 1 7.05 27.33 -8.87
C ALA A 1 7.25 25.90 -9.35
N ALA A 2 6.49 24.97 -8.77
CA ALA A 2 6.10 23.66 -9.29
C ALA A 2 5.06 23.18 -8.28
N GLY A 3 3.79 23.44 -8.59
CA GLY A 3 2.66 23.27 -7.67
C GLY A 3 2.49 21.83 -7.22
N GLY A 4 2.21 21.66 -5.93
CA GLY A 4 1.76 20.39 -5.37
C GLY A 4 0.55 19.91 -6.13
N ARG A 5 0.66 18.73 -6.75
CA ARG A 5 -0.48 18.04 -7.33
C ARG A 5 -1.34 17.50 -6.20
N GLU A 6 -2.34 18.30 -5.86
CA GLU A 6 -3.58 17.89 -5.21
C GLU A 6 -4.39 16.99 -6.17
N GLU A 7 -3.85 15.83 -6.55
CA GLU A 7 -4.54 14.89 -7.45
C GLU A 7 -4.23 13.43 -7.07
N ASP A 8 -4.66 13.03 -5.88
CA ASP A 8 -4.99 11.63 -5.61
C ASP A 8 -6.52 11.55 -5.62
N GLY A 9 -7.12 10.77 -6.52
CA GLY A 9 -8.58 10.58 -6.58
C GLY A 9 -9.21 10.11 -5.25
N PRO A 10 -10.54 9.90 -5.22
CA PRO A 10 -11.56 10.65 -4.46
C PRO A 10 -11.37 10.92 -2.95
N ALA A 11 -10.25 10.62 -2.32
CA ALA A 11 -9.87 11.21 -1.03
C ALA A 11 -8.43 10.84 -0.63
N GLY A 12 -7.45 10.77 -1.53
CA GLY A 12 -6.05 10.64 -1.11
C GLY A 12 -5.71 9.43 -0.23
N LYS A 13 -6.54 8.38 -0.20
CA LYS A 13 -6.32 7.22 0.67
C LYS A 13 -5.85 6.03 -0.17
N LEU A 14 -4.75 5.43 0.24
CA LEU A 14 -4.23 4.19 -0.34
C LEU A 14 -4.84 3.00 0.40
N THR A 15 -5.59 2.15 -0.30
CA THR A 15 -6.05 0.85 0.23
C THR A 15 -5.34 -0.27 -0.53
N VAL A 16 -4.63 -1.13 0.18
CA VAL A 16 -3.92 -2.29 -0.38
C VAL A 16 -4.56 -3.56 0.13
N TRP A 17 -5.00 -4.42 -0.79
CA TRP A 17 -5.40 -5.79 -0.49
C TRP A 17 -4.20 -6.69 -0.73
N SER A 18 -3.71 -7.37 0.32
CA SER A 18 -2.54 -8.26 0.19
C SER A 18 -2.73 -9.57 0.93
N SER A 19 -2.28 -10.67 0.31
CA SER A 19 -2.08 -11.96 0.96
C SER A 19 -0.81 -11.95 1.82
N THR A 20 -0.75 -11.05 2.80
CA THR A 20 0.38 -10.89 3.74
C THR A 20 0.10 -11.59 5.07
N GLN A 21 1.13 -12.01 5.81
CA GLN A 21 1.00 -12.41 7.23
C GLN A 21 1.33 -11.25 8.19
N VAL A 22 1.81 -10.14 7.67
CA VAL A 22 2.33 -9.01 8.45
C VAL A 22 1.67 -7.69 8.04
N PRO A 23 0.32 -7.57 8.10
CA PRO A 23 -0.40 -6.40 7.59
C PRO A 23 0.02 -5.09 8.26
N HIS A 24 0.41 -5.12 9.54
CA HIS A 24 0.92 -3.93 10.24
C HIS A 24 2.32 -3.52 9.80
N TYR A 25 3.20 -4.48 9.48
CA TYR A 25 4.52 -4.15 8.91
C TYR A 25 4.37 -3.64 7.49
N LEU A 26 3.54 -4.28 6.66
CA LEU A 26 3.25 -3.79 5.32
C LEU A 26 2.66 -2.38 5.35
N HIS A 27 1.72 -2.09 6.26
CA HIS A 27 1.16 -0.75 6.44
C HIS A 27 2.25 0.29 6.76
N ARG A 28 3.13 -0.01 7.73
CA ARG A 28 4.23 0.88 8.12
C ARG A 28 5.20 1.12 6.98
N GLU A 29 5.62 0.06 6.30
CA GLU A 29 6.58 0.19 5.20
C GLU A 29 5.96 0.90 4.00
N LEU A 30 4.70 0.65 3.64
CA LEU A 30 4.00 1.37 2.57
C LEU A 30 3.95 2.88 2.87
N ALA A 31 3.56 3.26 4.09
CA ALA A 31 3.53 4.66 4.50
C ALA A 31 4.93 5.30 4.41
N ARG A 32 5.97 4.59 4.90
CA ARG A 32 7.35 5.08 4.88
C ARG A 32 7.92 5.21 3.48
N VAL A 33 7.77 4.19 2.64
CA VAL A 33 8.38 4.12 1.29
C VAL A 33 7.64 5.02 0.29
N LEU A 34 6.33 5.16 0.41
CA LEU A 34 5.52 6.00 -0.46
C LEU A 34 5.36 7.44 0.06
N GLU A 35 6.01 7.77 1.18
CA GLU A 35 5.99 9.09 1.83
C GLU A 35 4.56 9.57 2.12
N LEU A 36 3.74 8.67 2.65
CA LEU A 36 2.34 8.94 3.00
C LEU A 36 2.18 9.05 4.52
N ASP A 37 1.25 9.92 4.95
CA ASP A 37 0.74 9.88 6.32
C ASP A 37 0.15 8.49 6.61
N PRO A 38 0.50 7.82 7.73
CA PRO A 38 -0.01 6.48 8.04
C PRO A 38 -1.54 6.39 8.12
N GLY A 39 -2.24 7.49 8.46
CA GLY A 39 -3.70 7.58 8.47
C GLY A 39 -4.34 7.58 7.08
N ARG A 40 -3.53 7.75 6.03
CA ARG A 40 -3.93 7.63 4.62
C ARG A 40 -3.73 6.23 4.05
N VAL A 41 -3.09 5.31 4.77
CA VAL A 41 -2.82 3.95 4.30
C VAL A 41 -3.71 2.94 5.04
N ARG A 42 -4.35 2.04 4.29
CA ARG A 42 -5.13 0.92 4.83
C ARG A 42 -4.67 -0.37 4.17
N VAL A 43 -4.26 -1.35 4.97
CA VAL A 43 -3.95 -2.70 4.49
C VAL A 43 -5.09 -3.63 4.89
N LEU A 44 -5.62 -4.35 3.91
CA LEU A 44 -6.66 -5.36 4.08
C LEU A 44 -6.08 -6.74 3.77
N GLN A 45 -6.15 -7.61 4.78
CA GLN A 45 -5.71 -9.00 4.69
C GLN A 45 -6.94 -9.89 4.46
N PRO A 46 -7.22 -10.33 3.22
CA PRO A 46 -8.23 -11.36 2.97
C PRO A 46 -7.74 -12.73 3.50
N PRO A 47 -8.60 -13.77 3.51
CA PRO A 47 -8.17 -15.12 3.84
C PRO A 47 -6.93 -15.55 3.06
N VAL A 48 -5.92 -16.05 3.77
CA VAL A 48 -4.64 -16.47 3.20
C VAL A 48 -4.63 -17.98 3.05
N GLY A 49 -4.46 -18.48 1.81
CA GLY A 49 -4.40 -19.91 1.49
C GLY A 49 -3.08 -20.59 1.90
N GLY A 50 -2.65 -20.39 3.14
CA GLY A 50 -1.34 -20.83 3.62
C GLY A 50 -0.19 -19.91 3.22
N ALA A 51 0.87 -19.97 4.03
CA ALA A 51 2.04 -19.12 3.85
C ALA A 51 3.33 -19.78 4.37
N PHE A 52 3.26 -20.50 5.50
CA PHE A 52 4.39 -21.26 6.06
C PHE A 52 5.70 -20.45 6.18
N GLY A 53 5.58 -19.15 6.47
CA GLY A 53 6.71 -18.23 6.55
C GLY A 53 6.95 -17.40 5.30
N GLY A 54 6.48 -17.85 4.13
CA GLY A 54 6.71 -17.18 2.82
C GLY A 54 5.98 -15.86 2.62
N LYS A 55 5.21 -15.37 3.61
CA LYS A 55 4.52 -14.07 3.60
C LYS A 55 4.80 -13.24 4.88
N SER A 56 5.95 -13.49 5.51
CA SER A 56 6.32 -12.88 6.81
C SER A 56 7.01 -11.53 6.71
N GLU A 57 7.15 -11.00 5.49
CA GLU A 57 7.74 -9.70 5.21
C GLU A 57 6.97 -8.99 4.08
N PRO A 58 7.03 -7.65 3.99
CA PRO A 58 6.60 -6.91 2.81
C PRO A 58 7.45 -7.26 1.58
N PHE A 59 6.83 -7.43 0.44
CA PHE A 59 7.45 -7.69 -0.86
C PHE A 59 7.38 -6.47 -1.76
N ASP A 60 8.38 -6.35 -2.64
CA ASP A 60 8.52 -5.29 -3.63
C ASP A 60 7.25 -5.08 -4.48
N LEU A 61 6.54 -6.16 -4.78
CA LEU A 61 5.31 -6.14 -5.56
C LEU A 61 4.25 -5.23 -4.95
N GLU A 62 4.08 -5.22 -3.63
CA GLU A 62 3.06 -4.43 -2.94
C GLU A 62 3.33 -2.92 -3.08
N PHE A 63 4.61 -2.52 -3.06
CA PHE A 63 5.01 -1.12 -3.26
C PHE A 63 4.86 -0.69 -4.71
N CYS A 64 5.30 -1.54 -5.65
CA CYS A 64 5.20 -1.28 -7.08
C CYS A 64 3.74 -1.08 -7.51
N VAL A 65 2.84 -1.99 -7.13
CA VAL A 65 1.42 -1.89 -7.52
C VAL A 65 0.72 -0.73 -6.81
N ALA A 66 1.07 -0.44 -5.55
CA ALA A 66 0.54 0.74 -4.86
C ALA A 66 0.96 2.04 -5.56
N LYS A 67 2.23 2.16 -5.97
CA LYS A 67 2.70 3.33 -6.70
C LYS A 67 2.06 3.46 -8.08
N LEU A 68 1.90 2.35 -8.80
CA LEU A 68 1.22 2.33 -10.09
C LEU A 68 -0.25 2.77 -9.96
N ALA A 69 -0.95 2.31 -8.92
CA ALA A 69 -2.32 2.72 -8.65
C ALA A 69 -2.43 4.23 -8.38
N MET A 70 -1.50 4.79 -7.60
CA MET A 70 -1.43 6.25 -7.36
C MET A 70 -1.18 7.03 -8.65
N LEU A 71 -0.24 6.57 -9.49
CA LEU A 71 0.11 7.25 -10.74
C LEU A 71 -1.01 7.20 -11.79
N THR A 72 -1.79 6.13 -11.79
CA THR A 72 -2.84 5.90 -12.79
C THR A 72 -4.24 6.27 -12.32
N GLY A 73 -4.41 6.53 -11.02
CA GLY A 73 -5.69 6.86 -10.41
C GLY A 73 -6.70 5.71 -10.41
N ARG A 74 -6.23 4.46 -10.58
CA ARG A 74 -7.08 3.27 -10.67
C ARG A 74 -6.41 2.02 -10.08
N PRO A 75 -7.20 1.05 -9.57
CA PRO A 75 -6.71 -0.28 -9.25
C PRO A 75 -6.16 -1.03 -10.47
#